data_AF-A0A1V4KY20-F1
#
_entry.id   AF-A0A1V4KY20-F1
#
_cell.length_a   1.000
_cell.length_b   1.000
_cell.length_c   1.000
_cell.angle_alpha   90.00
_cell.angle_beta   90.00
_cell.angle_gamma   90.00
#
_symmetry.space_group_name_H-M   'P 1'
#
loop_
_entity.id
_entity.type
_entity.pdbx_description
1 polymer ?
#
loop_
_entity_poly.entity_id
_entity_poly.type
_entity_poly.pdbx_seq_one_letter_code
_entity_poly.pdbx_strand_id
1 'polypeptide(L)'
;MLCTAAVMAGSLALTTAVVAHAYYLKHQFYPTVVYLTKSSPSMAVLYIQAFVLVFLLGKFMGKVFFGQLRAAEMEHLLERSWYAVTETCLAFTVFRDDFSPRFVALFTLLLFLKCFHWLAEDRVDFMERSPNISWLFHFRIVSLMLLLGVLDFLFVNHAYHSILTRGASVQLVFGFEYAILVTMVLTVFVKYVLHSIDLQNENPWDSKAVYMLYTELFTGFIKVLLYMAFMTIMIKVHTFPLFAIRPMYLAMRQFKKAVTDAIMSRRAIRNMNTL
;
A
#
# COMPACT_ATOMS: atom_id res chain seq x y z
N MET A 1 10.65 13.58 -19.00
CA MET A 1 11.71 13.84 -17.99
C MET A 1 11.98 15.33 -17.77
N LEU A 2 12.02 16.16 -18.84
CA LEU A 2 12.28 17.60 -18.70
C LEU A 2 11.22 18.34 -17.86
N CYS A 3 9.92 18.11 -18.12
CA CYS A 3 8.85 18.76 -17.35
C CYS A 3 8.88 18.41 -15.86
N THR A 4 9.18 17.15 -15.51
CA THR A 4 9.31 16.75 -14.10
C THR A 4 10.50 17.43 -13.42
N ALA A 5 11.63 17.57 -14.10
CA ALA A 5 12.80 18.26 -13.55
C ALA A 5 12.53 19.75 -13.35
N ALA A 6 11.83 20.39 -14.29
CA ALA A 6 11.43 21.79 -14.18
C ALA A 6 10.49 22.04 -12.98
N VAL A 7 9.50 21.18 -12.77
CA VAL A 7 8.58 21.28 -11.62
C VAL A 7 9.32 21.08 -10.29
N MET A 8 10.27 20.15 -10.23
CA MET A 8 11.08 19.91 -9.03
C MET A 8 12.02 21.08 -8.72
N ALA A 9 12.71 21.62 -9.73
CA ALA A 9 13.57 22.78 -9.56
C ALA A 9 12.77 24.03 -9.17
N GLY A 10 11.61 24.24 -9.82
CA GLY A 10 10.72 25.37 -9.53
C GLY A 10 10.17 25.32 -8.10
N SER A 11 9.71 24.17 -7.62
CA SER A 11 9.22 24.00 -6.25
C SER A 11 10.31 24.22 -5.20
N LEU A 12 11.53 23.70 -5.44
CA LEU A 12 12.68 23.94 -4.56
C LEU A 12 13.09 25.41 -4.51
N ALA A 13 13.15 26.08 -5.66
CA ALA A 13 13.46 27.51 -5.75
C ALA A 13 12.42 28.35 -5.01
N LEU A 14 11.13 28.07 -5.24
CA LEU A 14 10.03 28.76 -4.56
C LEU A 14 10.07 28.56 -3.05
N THR A 15 10.31 27.33 -2.59
CA THR A 15 10.41 27.01 -1.15
C THR A 15 11.58 27.75 -0.52
N THR A 16 12.74 27.75 -1.18
CA THR A 16 13.93 28.44 -0.70
C THR A 16 13.69 29.94 -0.61
N ALA A 17 13.03 30.54 -1.61
CA ALA A 17 12.67 31.96 -1.61
C ALA A 17 11.71 32.32 -0.47
N VAL A 18 10.67 31.52 -0.22
CA VAL A 18 9.71 31.74 0.86
C VAL A 18 10.37 31.62 2.23
N VAL A 19 11.19 30.59 2.44
CA VAL A 19 11.92 30.39 3.72
C VAL A 19 12.95 31.50 3.93
N ALA A 20 13.71 31.88 2.90
CA ALA A 20 14.69 32.96 2.98
C ALA A 20 14.03 34.31 3.28
N HIS A 21 12.91 34.62 2.61
CA HIS A 21 12.14 35.84 2.87
C HIS A 21 11.59 35.88 4.29
N ALA A 22 11.03 34.77 4.78
CA ALA A 22 10.53 34.67 6.15
C ALA A 22 11.66 34.86 7.18
N TYR A 23 12.83 34.26 6.93
CA TYR A 23 13.99 34.41 7.79
C TYR A 23 14.53 35.85 7.77
N TYR A 24 14.58 36.49 6.59
CA TYR A 24 15.00 37.88 6.45
C TYR A 24 14.09 38.84 7.22
N LEU A 25 12.77 38.60 7.25
CA LEU A 25 11.82 39.43 8.00
C LEU A 25 11.93 39.29 9.52
N LYS A 26 12.31 38.10 10.01
CA LYS A 26 12.18 37.74 11.42
C LYS A 26 13.52 37.63 12.14
N HIS A 27 14.62 37.39 11.44
CA HIS A 27 16.00 37.23 11.94
C HIS A 27 16.20 36.17 13.05
N GLN A 28 15.13 35.57 13.56
CA GLN A 28 15.11 34.59 14.63
C GLN A 28 14.37 33.34 14.17
N PHE A 29 14.86 32.16 14.58
CA PHE A 29 14.31 30.87 14.15
C PHE A 29 12.84 30.69 14.52
N TYR A 30 12.49 30.89 15.80
CA TYR A 30 11.12 30.62 16.28
C TYR A 30 10.06 31.52 15.60
N PRO A 31 10.21 32.86 15.54
CA PRO A 31 9.26 33.71 14.83
C PRO A 31 9.19 33.44 13.31
N THR A 32 10.28 32.96 12.69
CA THR A 32 10.29 32.51 11.29
C THR A 32 9.38 31.31 11.09
N VAL A 33 9.51 30.28 11.93
CA VAL A 33 8.66 29.08 11.87
C VAL A 33 7.20 29.42 12.13
N VAL A 34 6.91 30.31 13.09
CA VAL A 34 5.56 30.79 13.36
C VAL A 34 5.00 31.53 12.14
N TYR A 35 5.78 32.38 11.49
CA TYR A 35 5.34 33.07 10.26
C TYR A 35 5.01 32.09 9.13
N LEU A 36 5.88 31.12 8.88
CA LEU A 36 5.70 30.08 7.85
C LEU A 36 4.45 29.22 8.10
N THR A 37 4.15 28.93 9.38
CA THR A 37 3.02 28.09 9.78
C THR A 37 1.71 28.86 10.00
N LYS A 38 1.73 30.20 9.98
CA LYS A 38 0.52 31.04 10.09
C LYS A 38 0.13 31.68 8.76
N SER A 39 1.07 31.87 7.85
CA SER A 39 0.82 32.43 6.53
C SER A 39 0.28 31.36 5.58
N SER A 40 -0.98 31.48 5.16
CA SER A 40 -1.62 30.58 4.18
C SER A 40 -0.79 30.35 2.90
N PRO A 41 -0.21 31.39 2.24
CA PRO A 41 0.60 31.15 1.04
C PRO A 41 1.92 30.44 1.33
N SER A 42 2.57 30.74 2.47
CA SER A 42 3.83 30.06 2.84
C SER A 42 3.57 28.58 3.14
N MET A 43 2.47 28.30 3.85
CA MET A 43 2.04 26.94 4.15
C MET A 43 1.70 26.14 2.87
N ALA A 44 1.03 26.75 1.89
CA ALA A 44 0.72 26.11 0.62
C ALA A 44 1.99 25.69 -0.15
N VAL A 45 3.00 26.56 -0.21
CA VAL A 45 4.30 26.23 -0.84
C VAL A 45 4.98 25.06 -0.13
N LEU A 46 4.97 25.04 1.20
CA LEU A 46 5.52 23.94 1.99
C LEU A 46 4.78 22.61 1.75
N TYR A 47 3.45 22.62 1.60
CA TYR A 47 2.69 21.42 1.27
C TYR A 47 3.01 20.90 -0.13
N ILE A 48 3.10 21.77 -1.14
CA ILE A 48 3.51 21.38 -2.49
C ILE A 48 4.91 20.75 -2.44
N GLN A 49 5.85 21.37 -1.72
CA GLN A 49 7.19 20.84 -1.55
C GLN A 49 7.19 19.46 -0.87
N ALA A 50 6.36 19.25 0.15
CA ALA A 50 6.22 17.95 0.81
C ALA A 50 5.75 16.86 -0.16
N PHE A 51 4.76 17.13 -1.02
CA PHE A 51 4.32 16.19 -2.05
C PHE A 51 5.42 15.87 -3.07
N VAL A 52 6.21 16.88 -3.47
CA VAL A 52 7.36 16.69 -4.38
C VAL A 52 8.41 15.79 -3.73
N LEU A 53 8.70 15.97 -2.43
CA LEU A 53 9.63 15.12 -1.69
C LEU A 53 9.14 13.68 -1.57
N VAL A 54 7.85 13.45 -1.31
CA VAL A 54 7.26 12.10 -1.30
C VAL A 54 7.39 11.44 -2.67
N PHE A 55 7.10 12.17 -3.75
CA PHE A 55 7.26 11.66 -5.11
C PHE A 55 8.71 11.30 -5.45
N LEU A 56 9.67 12.14 -5.03
CA LEU A 56 11.10 11.89 -5.19
C LEU A 56 11.55 10.65 -4.40
N LEU A 57 11.09 10.51 -3.16
CA LEU A 57 11.35 9.34 -2.33
C LEU A 57 10.80 8.07 -3.00
N GLY A 58 9.59 8.14 -3.57
CA GLY A 58 8.99 7.03 -4.33
C GLY A 58 9.82 6.62 -5.54
N LYS A 59 10.32 7.59 -6.33
CA LYS A 59 11.23 7.31 -7.44
C LYS A 59 12.56 6.72 -6.98
N PHE A 60 13.12 7.23 -5.90
CA PHE A 60 14.37 6.74 -5.33
C PHE A 60 14.23 5.29 -4.86
N MET A 61 13.25 5.01 -4.00
CA MET A 61 12.94 3.65 -3.54
C MET A 61 12.57 2.73 -4.71
N GLY A 62 11.81 3.24 -5.68
CA GLY A 62 11.48 2.52 -6.91
C GLY A 62 12.72 2.05 -7.66
N LYS A 63 13.73 2.92 -7.80
CA LYS A 63 15.00 2.58 -8.45
C LYS A 63 15.86 1.63 -7.61
N VAL A 64 15.88 1.80 -6.28
CA VAL A 64 16.66 0.97 -5.36
C VAL A 64 16.14 -0.47 -5.32
N PHE A 65 14.83 -0.65 -5.13
CA PHE A 65 14.21 -1.98 -4.96
C PHE A 65 13.80 -2.62 -6.29
N PHE A 66 13.36 -1.85 -7.28
CA PHE A 66 12.83 -2.42 -8.53
C PHE A 66 13.69 -2.15 -9.76
N GLY A 67 14.68 -1.25 -9.68
CA GLY A 67 15.47 -0.85 -10.84
C GLY A 67 14.61 -0.11 -11.87
N GLN A 68 14.35 -0.73 -13.02
CA GLN A 68 13.49 -0.19 -14.07
C GLN A 68 12.08 -0.79 -13.96
N LEU A 69 11.10 0.06 -13.66
CA LEU A 69 9.68 -0.30 -13.64
C LEU A 69 9.17 -0.53 -15.06
N ARG A 70 8.43 -1.62 -15.24
CA ARG A 70 7.84 -2.01 -16.52
C ARG A 70 6.56 -1.22 -16.78
N ALA A 71 6.20 -1.10 -18.05
CA ALA A 71 4.96 -0.41 -18.45
C ALA A 71 3.72 -1.03 -17.79
N ALA A 72 3.62 -2.37 -17.79
CA ALA A 72 2.50 -3.09 -17.16
C ALA A 72 2.38 -2.81 -15.64
N GLU A 73 3.50 -2.72 -14.92
CA GLU A 73 3.48 -2.40 -13.48
C GLU A 73 3.02 -0.97 -13.25
N MET A 74 3.43 -0.03 -14.10
CA MET A 74 2.99 1.36 -14.02
C MET A 74 1.50 1.52 -14.32
N GLU A 75 1.00 0.79 -15.31
CA GLU A 75 -0.41 0.79 -15.69
C GLU A 75 -1.29 0.22 -14.56
N HIS A 76 -0.96 -0.97 -14.04
CA HIS A 76 -1.64 -1.54 -12.89
C HIS A 76 -1.59 -0.63 -11.65
N LEU A 77 -0.42 -0.03 -11.39
CA LEU A 77 -0.26 0.92 -10.28
C LEU A 77 -1.19 2.12 -10.42
N LEU A 78 -1.28 2.70 -11.63
CA LEU A 78 -2.11 3.87 -11.88
C LEU A 78 -3.60 3.54 -11.71
N GLU A 79 -4.06 2.44 -12.28
CA GLU A 79 -5.45 1.99 -12.17
C GLU A 79 -5.84 1.75 -10.71
N ARG A 80 -5.03 0.98 -9.97
CA ARG A 80 -5.28 0.67 -8.55
C ARG A 80 -5.22 1.94 -7.69
N SER A 81 -4.28 2.85 -7.98
CA SER A 81 -4.13 4.12 -7.24
C SER A 81 -5.35 5.01 -7.41
N TRP A 82 -5.90 5.12 -8.62
CA TRP A 82 -7.09 5.93 -8.86
C TRP A 82 -8.27 5.44 -8.01
N TYR A 83 -8.48 4.12 -7.94
CA TYR A 83 -9.51 3.54 -7.09
C TYR A 83 -9.28 3.82 -5.60
N ALA A 84 -8.06 3.63 -5.10
CA ALA A 84 -7.75 3.91 -3.69
C ALA A 84 -7.93 5.38 -3.31
N VAL A 85 -7.60 6.31 -4.21
CA VAL A 85 -7.87 7.74 -4.00
C VAL A 85 -9.37 7.98 -3.92
N THR A 86 -10.18 7.43 -4.84
CA THR A 86 -11.63 7.62 -4.80
C THR A 86 -12.28 7.04 -3.54
N GLU A 87 -11.84 5.87 -3.08
CA GLU A 87 -12.33 5.25 -1.83
C GLU A 87 -11.99 6.09 -0.61
N THR A 88 -10.80 6.68 -0.59
CA THR A 88 -10.41 7.61 0.48
C THR A 88 -11.20 8.90 0.42
N CYS A 89 -11.46 9.43 -0.77
CA CYS A 89 -12.32 10.58 -0.95
C CYS A 89 -13.73 10.32 -0.41
N LEU A 90 -14.26 9.10 -0.56
CA LEU A 90 -15.50 8.69 0.08
C LEU A 90 -15.36 8.60 1.60
N ALA A 91 -14.24 8.09 2.13
CA ALA A 91 -13.98 8.07 3.56
C ALA A 91 -13.96 9.48 4.18
N PHE A 92 -13.50 10.51 3.44
CA PHE A 92 -13.58 11.90 3.90
C PHE A 92 -15.01 12.38 4.18
N THR A 93 -16.02 11.84 3.51
CA THR A 93 -17.41 12.23 3.78
C THR A 93 -17.87 11.76 5.16
N VAL A 94 -17.34 10.64 5.64
CA VAL A 94 -17.65 10.05 6.96
C VAL A 94 -16.81 10.73 8.06
N PHE A 95 -15.55 11.05 7.76
CA PHE A 95 -14.59 11.63 8.71
C PHE A 95 -14.27 13.10 8.41
N ARG A 96 -15.27 13.86 7.92
CA ARG A 96 -15.05 15.23 7.46
C ARG A 96 -14.55 16.15 8.57
N ASP A 97 -15.00 15.91 9.80
CA ASP A 97 -14.68 16.73 10.97
C ASP A 97 -13.25 16.47 11.47
N ASP A 98 -12.63 15.35 11.05
CA ASP A 98 -11.24 14.98 11.34
C ASP A 98 -10.25 15.43 10.24
N PHE A 99 -10.71 16.18 9.24
CA PHE A 99 -9.87 16.65 8.14
C PHE A 99 -8.79 17.61 8.65
N SER A 100 -7.55 17.13 8.68
CA SER A 100 -6.40 17.86 9.19
C SER A 100 -5.15 17.59 8.34
N PRO A 101 -4.12 18.45 8.36
CA PRO A 101 -2.86 18.18 7.68
C PRO A 101 -2.22 16.85 8.11
N ARG A 102 -2.44 16.42 9.37
CA ARG A 102 -2.01 15.12 9.88
C ARG A 102 -2.71 13.97 9.18
N PHE A 103 -4.03 14.09 8.94
CA PHE A 103 -4.78 13.11 8.15
C PHE A 103 -4.15 12.98 6.76
N VAL A 104 -3.94 14.09 6.06
CA VAL A 104 -3.42 14.08 4.69
C VAL A 104 -2.04 13.41 4.64
N ALA A 105 -1.19 13.66 5.64
CA ALA A 105 0.10 12.98 5.77
C ALA A 105 -0.06 11.46 5.98
N LEU A 106 -0.94 11.03 6.88
CA LEU A 106 -1.21 9.59 7.12
C LEU A 106 -1.78 8.90 5.89
N PHE A 107 -2.69 9.56 5.17
CA PHE A 107 -3.24 9.03 3.93
C PHE A 107 -2.18 8.93 2.83
N THR A 108 -1.37 9.98 2.66
CA THR A 108 -0.27 9.98 1.69
C THR A 108 0.71 8.85 1.99
N LEU A 109 1.02 8.61 3.27
CA LEU A 109 1.86 7.51 3.71
C LEU A 109 1.22 6.13 3.45
N LEU A 110 -0.05 5.96 3.77
CA LEU A 110 -0.78 4.72 3.50
C LEU A 110 -0.79 4.41 2.00
N LEU A 111 -1.15 5.38 1.16
CA LEU A 111 -1.17 5.21 -0.29
C LEU A 111 0.24 4.90 -0.82
N PHE A 112 1.26 5.58 -0.29
CA PHE A 112 2.65 5.30 -0.63
C PHE A 112 3.03 3.84 -0.34
N LEU A 113 2.77 3.33 0.87
CA LEU A 113 3.04 1.93 1.21
C LEU A 113 2.23 0.96 0.35
N LYS A 114 0.96 1.26 0.10
CA LYS A 114 0.06 0.44 -0.74
C LYS A 114 0.58 0.32 -2.17
N CYS A 115 1.14 1.39 -2.74
CA CYS A 115 1.82 1.35 -4.03
C CYS A 115 3.01 0.38 -4.06
N PHE A 116 3.86 0.39 -3.04
CA PHE A 116 5.01 -0.52 -2.95
C PHE A 116 4.58 -1.99 -2.78
N HIS A 117 3.49 -2.23 -2.05
CA HIS A 117 2.90 -3.57 -1.95
C HIS A 117 2.40 -4.07 -3.30
N TRP A 118 1.67 -3.27 -4.07
CA TRP A 118 1.19 -3.64 -5.40
C TRP A 118 2.34 -3.93 -6.36
N LEU A 119 3.39 -3.10 -6.33
CA LEU A 119 4.60 -3.37 -7.11
C LEU A 119 5.32 -4.65 -6.68
N ALA A 120 5.40 -4.94 -5.37
CA ALA A 120 6.02 -6.16 -4.87
C ALA A 120 5.25 -7.41 -5.33
N GLU A 121 3.91 -7.36 -5.29
CA GLU A 121 3.03 -8.41 -5.82
C GLU A 121 3.28 -8.64 -7.32
N ASP A 122 3.21 -7.59 -8.16
CA ASP A 122 3.42 -7.70 -9.61
C ASP A 122 4.82 -8.22 -9.97
N ARG A 123 5.82 -7.93 -9.15
CA ARG A 123 7.20 -8.39 -9.32
C ARG A 123 7.40 -9.84 -8.95
N VAL A 124 6.77 -10.30 -7.87
CA VAL A 124 6.78 -11.71 -7.48
C VAL A 124 5.97 -12.55 -8.46
N ASP A 125 4.82 -12.07 -8.95
CA ASP A 125 4.04 -12.78 -9.97
C ASP A 125 4.79 -12.84 -11.32
N PHE A 126 5.65 -11.86 -11.63
CA PHE A 126 6.52 -11.93 -12.80
C PHE A 126 7.67 -12.94 -12.67
N MET A 127 8.03 -13.29 -11.43
CA MET A 127 9.08 -14.26 -11.15
C MET A 127 8.78 -15.60 -11.84
N GLU A 128 7.51 -15.99 -11.92
CA GLU A 128 7.04 -17.20 -12.59
C GLU A 128 7.34 -17.25 -14.09
N ARG A 129 7.30 -16.09 -14.77
CA ARG A 129 7.45 -16.00 -16.23
C ARG A 129 8.91 -15.74 -16.65
N SER A 130 9.82 -15.59 -15.69
CA SER A 130 11.18 -15.12 -15.92
C SER A 130 12.18 -16.27 -15.77
N PRO A 131 12.84 -16.71 -16.86
CA PRO A 131 13.69 -17.90 -16.84
C PRO A 131 15.07 -17.69 -16.20
N ASN A 132 15.49 -16.45 -15.91
CA ASN A 132 16.78 -16.19 -15.28
C ASN A 132 16.68 -15.08 -14.24
N ILE A 133 16.91 -15.42 -12.97
CA ILE A 133 16.74 -14.53 -11.82
C ILE A 133 18.07 -14.36 -11.11
N SER A 134 18.51 -13.11 -10.99
CA SER A 134 19.77 -12.77 -10.34
C SER A 134 19.64 -12.71 -8.82
N TRP A 135 20.73 -12.98 -8.09
CA TRP A 135 20.79 -12.80 -6.64
C TRP A 135 20.45 -11.38 -6.16
N LEU A 136 20.78 -10.37 -6.96
CA LEU A 136 20.43 -8.98 -6.68
C LEU A 136 18.92 -8.76 -6.64
N PHE A 137 18.17 -9.47 -7.49
CA PHE A 137 16.70 -9.44 -7.49
C PHE A 137 16.15 -10.00 -6.17
N HIS A 138 16.63 -11.17 -5.74
CA HIS A 138 16.20 -11.76 -4.48
C HIS A 138 16.49 -10.84 -3.29
N PHE A 139 17.70 -10.27 -3.21
CA PHE A 139 18.05 -9.34 -2.13
C PHE A 139 17.12 -8.11 -2.11
N ARG A 140 16.84 -7.51 -3.27
CA ARG A 140 15.94 -6.34 -3.36
C ARG A 140 14.50 -6.64 -2.96
N ILE A 141 13.92 -7.74 -3.45
CA ILE A 141 12.54 -8.08 -3.15
C ILE A 141 12.38 -8.53 -1.70
N VAL A 142 13.29 -9.33 -1.16
CA VAL A 142 13.24 -9.77 0.24
C VAL A 142 13.43 -8.60 1.20
N SER A 143 14.41 -7.71 0.94
CA SER A 143 14.60 -6.52 1.78
C SER A 143 13.41 -5.56 1.70
N LEU A 144 12.78 -5.40 0.54
CA LEU A 144 11.55 -4.63 0.40
C LEU A 144 10.39 -5.23 1.20
N MET A 145 10.13 -6.54 1.06
CA MET A 145 9.06 -7.22 1.78
C MET A 145 9.26 -7.14 3.30
N LEU A 146 10.50 -7.29 3.76
CA LEU A 146 10.84 -7.14 5.18
C LEU A 146 10.60 -5.72 5.67
N LEU A 147 11.04 -4.71 4.92
CA LEU A 147 10.80 -3.30 5.24
C LEU A 147 9.30 -3.00 5.33
N LEU A 148 8.52 -3.41 4.34
CA LEU A 148 7.07 -3.21 4.31
C LEU A 148 6.38 -3.91 5.47
N GLY A 149 6.70 -5.18 5.73
CA GLY A 149 6.09 -5.93 6.82
C GLY A 149 6.41 -5.35 8.21
N VAL A 150 7.63 -4.87 8.43
CA VAL A 150 8.00 -4.17 9.68
C VAL A 150 7.21 -2.87 9.81
N LEU A 151 7.15 -2.06 8.76
CA LEU A 151 6.40 -0.80 8.78
C LEU A 151 4.91 -1.02 9.05
N ASP A 152 4.29 -1.98 8.35
CA ASP A 152 2.87 -2.28 8.54
C ASP A 152 2.58 -2.73 9.98
N PHE A 153 3.40 -3.61 10.54
CA PHE A 153 3.24 -4.05 11.92
C PHE A 153 3.36 -2.88 12.91
N LEU A 154 4.35 -2.00 12.71
CA LEU A 154 4.52 -0.80 13.54
C LEU A 154 3.31 0.15 13.42
N PHE A 155 2.76 0.33 12.22
CA PHE A 155 1.60 1.18 12.01
C PHE A 155 0.30 0.58 12.56
N VAL A 156 0.11 -0.73 12.46
CA VAL A 156 -1.00 -1.44 13.13
C VAL A 156 -0.89 -1.24 14.65
N ASN A 157 0.31 -1.44 15.23
CA ASN A 157 0.52 -1.24 16.66
C ASN A 157 0.26 0.21 17.08
N HIS A 158 0.73 1.18 16.29
CA HIS A 158 0.47 2.60 16.53
C HIS A 158 -1.03 2.92 16.48
N ALA A 159 -1.75 2.43 15.47
CA ALA A 159 -3.18 2.62 15.34
C ALA A 159 -3.94 2.00 16.52
N TYR A 160 -3.57 0.78 16.93
CA TYR A 160 -4.14 0.09 18.09
C TYR A 160 -3.98 0.91 19.39
N HIS A 161 -2.76 1.36 19.70
CA HIS A 161 -2.52 2.19 20.88
C HIS A 161 -3.23 3.54 20.82
N SER A 162 -3.32 4.15 19.63
CA SER A 162 -4.03 5.41 19.44
C SER A 162 -5.52 5.26 19.70
N ILE A 163 -6.14 4.17 19.22
CA ILE A 163 -7.56 3.87 19.45
C ILE A 163 -7.84 3.61 20.93
N LEU A 164 -6.97 2.87 21.63
CA LEU A 164 -7.13 2.61 23.06
C LEU A 164 -7.06 3.88 23.91
N THR A 165 -6.17 4.81 23.57
CA THR A 165 -5.92 6.01 24.38
C THR A 165 -6.83 7.18 24.04
N ARG A 166 -7.24 7.33 22.77
CA ARG A 166 -8.01 8.48 22.27
C ARG A 166 -9.43 8.11 21.85
N GLY A 167 -9.80 6.84 21.93
CA GLY A 167 -11.08 6.34 21.43
C GLY A 167 -11.09 6.12 19.92
N ALA A 168 -12.25 5.71 19.42
CA ALA A 168 -12.42 5.44 18.01
C ALA A 168 -12.40 6.74 17.18
N SER A 169 -11.57 6.73 16.14
CA SER A 169 -11.34 7.83 15.21
C SER A 169 -10.92 7.26 13.85
N VAL A 170 -10.52 8.12 12.91
CA VAL A 170 -9.93 7.73 11.61
C VAL A 170 -8.81 6.68 11.74
N GLN A 171 -8.10 6.62 12.87
CA GLN A 171 -7.08 5.61 13.13
C GLN A 171 -7.61 4.18 13.01
N LEU A 172 -8.92 3.96 13.19
CA LEU A 172 -9.58 2.68 12.96
C LEU A 172 -9.51 2.27 11.49
N VAL A 173 -9.79 3.20 10.58
CA VAL A 173 -9.70 2.98 9.12
C VAL A 173 -8.26 2.71 8.71
N PHE A 174 -7.32 3.53 9.20
CA PHE A 174 -5.91 3.34 8.90
C PHE A 174 -5.38 2.01 9.44
N GLY A 175 -5.68 1.66 10.70
CA GLY A 175 -5.29 0.40 11.32
C GLY A 175 -5.84 -0.81 10.56
N PHE A 176 -7.08 -0.74 10.10
CA PHE A 176 -7.67 -1.75 9.24
C PHE A 176 -6.93 -1.89 7.90
N GLU A 177 -6.68 -0.78 7.19
CA GLU A 177 -5.94 -0.80 5.92
C GLU A 177 -4.52 -1.35 6.10
N TYR A 178 -3.81 -0.98 7.17
CA TYR A 178 -2.50 -1.55 7.49
C TYR A 178 -2.58 -3.05 7.77
N ALA A 179 -3.62 -3.54 8.46
CA ALA A 179 -3.81 -4.99 8.66
C ALA A 179 -4.06 -5.75 7.35
N ILE A 180 -4.75 -5.13 6.39
CA ILE A 180 -4.88 -5.67 5.02
C ILE A 180 -3.53 -5.71 4.31
N LEU A 181 -2.68 -4.69 4.48
CA LEU A 181 -1.32 -4.68 3.94
C LEU A 181 -0.43 -5.78 4.55
N VAL A 182 -0.51 -6.02 5.87
CA VAL A 182 0.15 -7.16 6.53
C VAL A 182 -0.27 -8.49 5.88
N THR A 183 -1.56 -8.66 5.61
CA THR A 183 -2.06 -9.89 4.95
C THR A 183 -1.53 -9.98 3.51
N MET A 184 -1.42 -8.85 2.82
CA MET A 184 -0.89 -8.77 1.47
C MET A 184 0.60 -9.14 1.41
N VAL A 185 1.45 -8.56 2.27
CA VAL A 185 2.89 -8.88 2.29
C VAL A 185 3.13 -10.35 2.65
N LEU A 186 2.32 -10.93 3.56
CA LEU A 186 2.39 -12.36 3.87
C LEU A 186 2.03 -13.22 2.63
N THR A 187 1.01 -12.83 1.88
CA THR A 187 0.62 -13.53 0.64
C THR A 187 1.75 -13.50 -0.38
N VAL A 188 2.34 -12.32 -0.60
CA VAL A 188 3.46 -12.11 -1.54
C VAL A 188 4.70 -12.89 -1.09
N PHE A 189 4.97 -12.94 0.22
CA PHE A 189 6.07 -13.73 0.78
C PHE A 189 5.89 -15.23 0.51
N VAL A 190 4.69 -15.78 0.76
CA VAL A 190 4.41 -17.20 0.48
C VAL A 190 4.56 -17.50 -1.01
N LYS A 191 3.99 -16.66 -1.90
CA LYS A 191 4.19 -16.79 -3.35
C LYS A 191 5.67 -16.76 -3.74
N TYR A 192 6.43 -15.82 -3.17
CA TYR A 192 7.88 -15.71 -3.42
C TYR A 192 8.62 -17.00 -3.03
N VAL A 193 8.31 -17.58 -1.87
CA VAL A 193 8.91 -18.85 -1.44
C VAL A 193 8.55 -19.98 -2.41
N LEU A 194 7.28 -20.12 -2.78
CA LEU A 194 6.83 -21.17 -3.71
C LEU A 194 7.52 -21.06 -5.07
N HIS A 195 7.57 -19.86 -5.65
CA HIS A 195 8.25 -19.62 -6.91
C HIS A 195 9.77 -19.81 -6.81
N SER A 196 10.40 -19.47 -5.67
CA SER A 196 11.84 -19.68 -5.48
C SER A 196 12.21 -21.16 -5.38
N ILE A 197 11.35 -21.98 -4.75
CA ILE A 197 11.52 -23.44 -4.68
C ILE A 197 11.35 -24.06 -6.07
N ASP A 198 10.32 -23.64 -6.81
CA ASP A 198 10.05 -24.12 -8.18
C ASP A 198 11.21 -23.83 -9.13
N LEU A 199 11.83 -22.66 -9.04
CA LEU A 199 13.01 -22.28 -9.85
C LEU A 199 14.27 -23.11 -9.56
N GLN A 200 14.36 -23.72 -8.37
CA GLN A 200 15.49 -24.58 -8.01
C GLN A 200 15.30 -26.03 -8.48
N ASN A 201 14.07 -26.40 -8.85
CA ASN A 201 13.75 -27.76 -9.26
C ASN A 201 13.95 -27.92 -10.77
N GLU A 202 14.61 -28.99 -11.21
CA GLU A 202 14.82 -29.26 -12.65
C GLU A 202 13.50 -29.61 -13.36
N ASN A 203 12.57 -30.24 -12.64
CA ASN A 203 11.25 -30.58 -13.14
C ASN A 203 10.19 -29.60 -12.62
N PRO A 204 9.20 -29.20 -13.44
CA PRO A 204 8.09 -28.37 -12.99
C PRO A 204 7.40 -28.95 -11.75
N TRP A 205 7.15 -28.14 -10.73
CA TRP A 205 6.51 -28.64 -9.51
C TRP A 205 5.00 -28.81 -9.70
N ASP A 206 4.57 -30.04 -9.98
CA ASP A 206 3.16 -30.38 -10.26
C ASP A 206 2.17 -29.93 -9.17
N SER A 207 2.59 -29.91 -7.90
CA SER A 207 1.72 -29.50 -6.77
C SER A 207 1.74 -28.00 -6.47
N LYS A 208 2.60 -27.21 -7.11
CA LYS A 208 2.72 -25.76 -6.87
C LYS A 208 1.39 -25.03 -7.01
N ALA A 209 0.63 -25.33 -8.06
CA ALA A 209 -0.68 -24.72 -8.33
C ALA A 209 -1.66 -24.95 -7.17
N VAL A 210 -1.61 -26.14 -6.54
CA VAL A 210 -2.43 -26.48 -5.38
C VAL A 210 -2.03 -25.66 -4.14
N TYR A 211 -0.72 -25.47 -3.89
CA TYR A 211 -0.24 -24.63 -2.78
C TYR A 211 -0.56 -23.14 -2.99
N MET A 212 -0.46 -22.64 -4.22
CA MET A 212 -0.88 -21.27 -4.56
C MET A 212 -2.37 -21.08 -4.28
N LEU A 213 -3.20 -22.04 -4.70
CA LEU A 213 -4.64 -22.03 -4.44
C LEU A 213 -4.99 -22.04 -2.95
N TYR A 214 -4.30 -22.86 -2.13
CA TYR A 214 -4.49 -22.84 -0.67
C TYR A 214 -4.06 -21.52 -0.05
N THR A 215 -2.99 -20.90 -0.56
CA THR A 215 -2.53 -19.58 -0.10
C THR A 215 -3.58 -18.51 -0.40
N GLU A 216 -4.14 -18.49 -1.61
CA GLU A 216 -5.22 -17.57 -1.98
C GLU A 216 -6.49 -17.79 -1.16
N LEU A 217 -6.84 -19.05 -0.88
CA LEU A 217 -7.99 -19.40 -0.05
C LEU A 217 -7.82 -18.90 1.40
N PHE A 218 -6.67 -19.19 2.01
CA PHE A 218 -6.38 -18.81 3.40
C PHE A 218 -6.32 -17.30 3.58
N THR A 219 -5.61 -16.61 2.69
CA THR A 219 -5.47 -15.15 2.75
C THR A 219 -6.78 -14.45 2.39
N GLY A 220 -7.56 -15.00 1.45
CA GLY A 220 -8.92 -14.55 1.13
C GLY A 220 -9.86 -14.67 2.33
N PHE A 221 -9.80 -15.78 3.07
CA PHE A 221 -10.58 -15.96 4.30
C PHE A 221 -10.23 -14.92 5.37
N ILE A 222 -8.94 -14.68 5.62
CA ILE A 222 -8.49 -13.65 6.57
C ILE A 222 -9.00 -12.27 6.15
N LYS A 223 -8.88 -11.90 4.87
CA LYS A 223 -9.38 -10.61 4.37
C LYS A 223 -10.89 -10.47 4.61
N VAL A 224 -11.68 -11.50 4.29
CA VAL A 224 -13.13 -11.47 4.53
C VAL A 224 -13.44 -11.28 6.02
N LEU A 225 -12.74 -11.98 6.92
CA LEU A 225 -12.91 -11.78 8.36
C LEU A 225 -12.57 -10.36 8.80
N LEU A 226 -11.46 -9.80 8.31
CA LEU A 226 -11.05 -8.43 8.60
C LEU A 226 -12.10 -7.42 8.12
N TYR A 227 -12.60 -7.55 6.88
CA TYR A 227 -13.66 -6.68 6.36
C TYR A 227 -14.95 -6.81 7.16
N MET A 228 -15.36 -8.02 7.52
CA MET A 228 -16.57 -8.25 8.33
C MET A 228 -16.43 -7.63 9.73
N ALA A 229 -15.27 -7.79 10.38
CA ALA A 229 -14.98 -7.17 11.67
C ALA A 229 -14.99 -5.64 11.56
N PHE A 230 -14.31 -5.09 10.56
CA PHE A 230 -14.27 -3.65 10.31
C PHE A 230 -15.65 -3.06 10.09
N MET A 231 -16.48 -3.66 9.22
CA MET A 231 -17.86 -3.23 8.99
C MET A 231 -18.68 -3.25 10.28
N THR A 232 -18.57 -4.34 11.06
CA THR A 232 -19.31 -4.48 12.32
C THR A 232 -18.94 -3.40 13.32
N ILE A 233 -17.65 -3.09 13.47
CA ILE A 233 -17.17 -2.06 14.38
C ILE A 233 -17.59 -0.67 13.87
N MET A 234 -17.42 -0.39 12.58
CA MET A 234 -17.78 0.90 11.98
C MET A 234 -19.28 1.21 12.12
N ILE A 235 -20.17 0.24 11.89
CA ILE A 235 -21.62 0.41 12.05
C ILE A 235 -21.99 0.71 13.51
N LYS A 236 -21.28 0.11 14.49
CA LYS A 236 -21.55 0.35 15.91
C LYS A 236 -21.04 1.70 16.42
N VAL A 237 -19.95 2.20 15.86
CA VAL A 237 -19.24 3.38 16.38
C VAL A 237 -19.59 4.66 15.62
N HIS A 238 -19.67 4.57 14.29
CA HIS A 238 -19.88 5.72 13.41
C HIS A 238 -21.15 5.49 12.58
N THR A 239 -21.02 5.49 11.26
CA THR A 239 -22.08 5.25 10.30
C THR A 239 -21.64 4.17 9.33
N PHE A 240 -22.56 3.73 8.47
CA PHE A 240 -22.28 2.72 7.46
C PHE A 240 -21.14 3.18 6.53
N PRO A 241 -19.99 2.47 6.48
CA PRO A 241 -18.81 2.94 5.75
C PRO A 241 -18.91 2.63 4.26
N LEU A 242 -19.55 3.53 3.49
CA LEU A 242 -19.76 3.35 2.04
C LEU A 242 -18.47 3.06 1.26
N PHE A 243 -17.36 3.67 1.68
CA PHE A 243 -16.05 3.50 1.05
C PHE A 243 -15.52 2.06 1.10
N ALA A 244 -15.95 1.25 2.08
CA ALA A 244 -15.46 -0.12 2.27
C ALA A 244 -16.27 -1.17 1.48
N ILE A 245 -17.42 -0.81 0.90
CA ILE A 245 -18.31 -1.77 0.22
C ILE A 245 -17.62 -2.45 -0.96
N ARG A 246 -17.01 -1.66 -1.85
CA ARG A 246 -16.38 -2.21 -3.05
C ARG A 246 -15.20 -3.12 -2.72
N PRO A 247 -14.21 -2.71 -1.90
CA PRO A 247 -13.12 -3.60 -1.49
C PRO A 247 -13.63 -4.89 -0.81
N MET A 248 -14.64 -4.77 0.05
CA MET A 248 -15.28 -5.92 0.71
C MET A 248 -15.92 -6.87 -0.30
N TYR A 249 -16.71 -6.35 -1.25
CA TYR A 249 -17.35 -7.15 -2.28
C TYR A 249 -16.32 -7.89 -3.15
N LEU A 250 -15.24 -7.20 -3.54
CA LEU A 250 -14.15 -7.80 -4.31
C LEU A 250 -13.46 -8.91 -3.51
N ALA A 251 -13.19 -8.70 -2.22
CA ALA A 251 -12.60 -9.71 -1.34
C ALA A 251 -13.51 -10.95 -1.19
N MET A 252 -14.82 -10.75 -0.97
CA MET A 252 -15.79 -11.85 -0.90
C MET A 252 -15.90 -12.62 -2.22
N ARG A 253 -15.91 -11.91 -3.36
CA ARG A 253 -15.95 -12.53 -4.69
C ARG A 253 -14.69 -13.34 -4.97
N GLN A 254 -13.51 -12.81 -4.64
CA GLN A 254 -12.23 -13.51 -4.78
C GLN A 254 -12.19 -14.76 -3.89
N PHE A 255 -12.64 -14.66 -2.64
CA PHE A 255 -12.73 -15.82 -1.75
C PHE A 255 -13.69 -16.89 -2.29
N LYS A 256 -14.88 -16.51 -2.75
CA LYS A 256 -15.84 -17.45 -3.37
C LYS A 256 -15.25 -18.14 -4.59
N LYS A 257 -14.50 -17.41 -5.42
CA LYS A 257 -13.77 -17.98 -6.55
C LYS A 257 -12.72 -18.99 -6.08
N ALA A 258 -11.87 -18.64 -5.12
CA ALA A 258 -10.85 -19.53 -4.57
C ALA A 258 -11.44 -20.83 -3.98
N VAL A 259 -12.58 -20.75 -3.28
CA VAL A 259 -13.32 -21.92 -2.79
C VAL A 259 -13.78 -22.81 -3.95
N THR A 260 -14.33 -22.19 -5.01
CA THR A 260 -14.81 -22.92 -6.20
C THR A 260 -13.65 -23.62 -6.90
N ASP A 261 -12.54 -22.91 -7.09
CA ASP A 261 -11.32 -23.43 -7.72
C ASP A 261 -10.72 -24.59 -6.90
N ALA A 262 -10.75 -24.51 -5.56
CA ALA A 262 -10.32 -25.59 -4.67
C ALA A 262 -11.20 -26.85 -4.78
N ILE A 263 -12.52 -26.68 -4.89
CA ILE A 263 -13.45 -27.80 -5.08
C ILE A 263 -13.24 -28.43 -6.45
N MET A 264 -13.08 -27.62 -7.51
CA MET A 264 -12.85 -28.10 -8.87
C MET A 264 -11.52 -28.84 -9.00
N SER A 265 -10.46 -28.33 -8.38
CA SER A 265 -9.15 -28.99 -8.31
C SER A 265 -9.25 -30.38 -7.67
N ARG A 266 -9.95 -30.51 -6.54
CA ARG A 266 -10.17 -31.83 -5.88
C ARG A 266 -11.00 -32.78 -6.74
N ARG A 267 -12.02 -32.27 -7.44
CA ARG A 267 -12.84 -33.07 -8.36
C ARG A 267 -12.01 -33.57 -9.55
N ALA A 268 -11.15 -32.74 -10.13
CA ALA A 268 -10.27 -33.12 -11.23
C ALA A 268 -9.31 -34.24 -10.82
N ILE A 269 -8.63 -34.11 -9.66
CA ILE A 269 -7.73 -35.15 -9.13
C ILE A 269 -8.48 -36.46 -8.90
N ARG A 270 -9.69 -36.40 -8.33
CA ARG A 270 -10.51 -37.60 -8.10
C ARG A 270 -10.90 -38.27 -9.42
N ASN A 271 -11.28 -37.50 -10.44
CA ASN A 271 -11.67 -38.06 -11.74
C ASN A 271 -10.48 -38.67 -12.49
N MET A 272 -9.27 -38.10 -12.34
CA MET A 272 -8.03 -38.68 -12.89
C MET A 272 -7.67 -40.01 -12.22
N ASN A 273 -7.91 -40.15 -10.91
CA ASN A 273 -7.62 -41.39 -10.17
C ASN A 273 -8.65 -42.50 -10.40
N THR A 274 -9.78 -42.21 -11.07
CA THR A 274 -10.83 -43.18 -11.41
C THR A 274 -10.80 -43.64 -12.86
N LEU A 275 -9.86 -43.14 -13.67
CA LEU A 275 -9.53 -43.57 -15.03
C LEU A 275 -8.31 -44.48 -15.00
#